data_AF-A0A0U3HYB2-F1
#
_entry.id   AF-A0A0U3HYB2-F1
#
_cell.length_a   1.000
_cell.length_b   1.000
_cell.length_c   1.000
_cell.angle_alpha   90.00
_cell.angle_beta   90.00
_cell.angle_gamma   90.00
#
_symmetry.space_group_name_H-M   'P 1'
#
loop_
_entity.id
_entity.type
_entity.pdbx_description
1 polymer ?
#
loop_
_entity_poly.entity_id
_entity_poly.type
_entity_poly.pdbx_seq_one_letter_code
_entity_poly.pdbx_strand_id
1 'polypeptide(L)'
;MLEQLTNLIVDKDFQALSTRCVDTSVFDLFKLDENKKSACLAWLLNPSEGHMQGEYFLRALLNHVYSCATQSQRQYMPKITTILTQSYAHLSVIRELHIKHSREQGYIDLFLASPEHKLLIIIERKDGSKLDRNQLDKYETWANVNYPKWRKIFILSDSESKDHGEQYNENYVSIDDTWLSDAILDLLKRDILPPRQECQFRDLHDYVFGDWSESRDPHYRQYDKLLKQVSKNHCELLIKLEEQLVNTGNKRHALIEISPAHYFGNILPNSDKYSREELKACELIQQHHYEFSQLHGLNEFDDLADSLKVEFKNIKVDLYSDAVCLIHRKHAIQSDNWPYYLKIARDASTEEGTFYNTSINVSRYSPEECHETAEKVADIFKIQKQRNWKSRKVIIIENERELDISINSKLRSEIEKFLDQVSGI
;
A
#
# COMPACT_ATOMS: atom_id res chain seq x y z
N MET A 1 25.11 21.61 -10.04
CA MET A 1 23.76 21.11 -9.70
C MET A 1 22.85 21.04 -10.92
N LEU A 2 22.56 22.15 -11.61
CA LEU A 2 21.59 22.16 -12.73
C LEU A 2 21.95 21.20 -13.88
N GLU A 3 23.24 21.07 -14.19
CA GLU A 3 23.73 20.08 -15.16
C GLU A 3 23.47 18.64 -14.71
N GLN A 4 23.76 18.31 -13.45
CA GLN A 4 23.48 16.99 -12.87
C GLN A 4 21.97 16.70 -12.89
N LEU A 5 21.13 17.68 -12.57
CA LEU A 5 19.67 17.57 -12.63
C LEU A 5 19.19 17.32 -14.06
N THR A 6 19.77 18.02 -15.03
CA THR A 6 19.46 17.80 -16.45
C THR A 6 19.88 16.41 -16.89
N ASN A 7 21.07 15.94 -16.47
CA ASN A 7 21.57 14.59 -16.77
C ASN A 7 20.67 13.50 -16.18
N LEU A 8 20.14 13.69 -14.97
CA LEU A 8 19.14 12.80 -14.37
C LEU A 8 17.86 12.77 -15.22
N ILE A 9 17.32 13.93 -15.60
CA ILE A 9 16.05 14.00 -16.35
C ILE A 9 16.14 13.36 -17.74
N VAL A 10 17.31 13.44 -18.39
CA VAL A 10 17.55 12.80 -19.70
C VAL A 10 18.04 11.36 -19.60
N ASP A 11 18.26 10.85 -18.38
CA ASP A 11 18.63 9.46 -18.16
C ASP A 11 17.50 8.53 -18.61
N LYS A 12 17.84 7.50 -19.39
CA LYS A 12 16.87 6.55 -19.95
C LYS A 12 16.05 5.84 -18.86
N ASP A 13 16.66 5.56 -17.71
CA ASP A 13 16.04 4.85 -16.61
C ASP A 13 15.10 5.81 -15.86
N PHE A 14 15.47 7.09 -15.72
CA PHE A 14 14.58 8.13 -15.21
C PHE A 14 13.39 8.39 -16.15
N GLN A 15 13.59 8.43 -17.46
CA GLN A 15 12.50 8.56 -18.43
C GLN A 15 11.55 7.37 -18.38
N ALA A 16 12.09 6.16 -18.26
CA ALA A 16 11.28 4.96 -18.07
C ALA A 16 10.55 4.96 -16.72
N LEU A 17 11.12 5.57 -15.68
CA LEU A 17 10.46 5.77 -14.39
C LEU A 17 9.29 6.76 -14.53
N SER A 18 9.52 7.89 -15.21
CA SER A 18 8.51 8.90 -15.49
C SER A 18 7.26 8.32 -16.18
N THR A 19 7.43 7.40 -17.13
CA THR A 19 6.29 6.73 -17.77
C THR A 19 5.47 5.82 -16.84
N ARG A 20 6.00 5.49 -15.66
CA ARG A 20 5.37 4.64 -14.64
C ARG A 20 4.87 5.42 -13.42
N CYS A 21 5.33 6.66 -13.23
CA CYS A 21 4.82 7.58 -12.21
C CYS A 21 3.54 8.30 -12.65
N VAL A 22 2.73 7.64 -13.49
CA VAL A 22 1.47 8.17 -14.02
C VAL A 22 0.34 7.28 -13.53
N ASP A 23 -0.74 7.90 -13.04
CA ASP A 23 -1.96 7.17 -12.69
C ASP A 23 -2.49 6.45 -13.95
N THR A 24 -2.64 5.13 -13.86
CA THR A 24 -3.07 4.29 -14.99
C THR A 24 -4.51 3.86 -14.88
N SER A 25 -5.06 3.85 -13.66
CA SER A 25 -6.44 3.50 -13.42
C SER A 25 -7.29 4.74 -13.19
N VAL A 26 -8.51 4.72 -13.73
CA VAL A 26 -9.53 5.73 -13.39
C VAL A 26 -9.88 5.66 -11.88
N PHE A 27 -9.67 4.51 -11.24
CA PHE A 27 -9.88 4.36 -9.80
C PHE A 27 -8.79 5.04 -8.95
N ASP A 28 -7.59 5.28 -9.48
CA ASP A 28 -6.57 6.11 -8.82
C ASP A 28 -7.03 7.56 -8.69
N LEU A 29 -7.81 8.04 -9.67
CA LEU A 29 -8.30 9.42 -9.74
C LEU A 29 -9.52 9.66 -8.84
N PHE A 30 -10.30 8.61 -8.52
CA PHE A 30 -11.54 8.73 -7.78
C PHE A 30 -11.55 7.84 -6.55
N LYS A 31 -11.53 8.45 -5.36
CA LYS A 31 -11.83 7.72 -4.13
C LYS A 31 -13.23 7.10 -4.20
N LEU A 32 -13.30 5.78 -4.05
CA LEU A 32 -14.54 5.01 -3.97
C LEU A 32 -15.18 5.19 -2.59
N ASP A 33 -16.08 6.16 -2.49
CA ASP A 33 -16.94 6.35 -1.33
C ASP A 33 -18.14 5.38 -1.32
N GLU A 34 -18.87 5.37 -0.21
CA GLU A 34 -20.06 4.52 0.02
C GLU A 34 -21.05 4.56 -1.16
N ASN A 35 -21.32 5.76 -1.71
CA ASN A 35 -22.23 5.94 -2.84
C ASN A 35 -21.70 5.35 -4.14
N LYS A 36 -20.39 5.50 -4.42
CA LYS A 36 -19.75 4.90 -5.61
C LYS A 36 -19.68 3.37 -5.49
N LYS A 37 -19.47 2.82 -4.30
CA LYS A 37 -19.55 1.36 -4.09
C LYS A 37 -20.98 0.85 -4.29
N SER A 38 -21.99 1.57 -3.82
CA SER A 38 -23.40 1.28 -4.14
C SER A 38 -23.67 1.33 -5.66
N ALA A 39 -23.02 2.23 -6.40
CA ALA A 39 -23.09 2.24 -7.86
C ALA A 39 -22.51 0.95 -8.48
N CYS A 40 -21.35 0.52 -8.00
CA CYS A 40 -20.71 -0.72 -8.44
C CYS A 40 -21.58 -1.95 -8.13
N LEU A 41 -22.12 -2.03 -6.92
CA LEU A 41 -23.05 -3.09 -6.52
C LEU A 41 -24.31 -3.11 -7.39
N ALA A 42 -24.92 -1.96 -7.66
CA ALA A 42 -26.09 -1.89 -8.52
C ALA A 42 -25.81 -2.42 -9.94
N TRP A 43 -24.64 -2.05 -10.49
CA TRP A 43 -24.20 -2.55 -11.79
C TRP A 43 -23.99 -4.06 -11.79
N LEU A 44 -23.28 -4.60 -10.79
CA LEU A 44 -23.00 -6.04 -10.67
C LEU A 44 -24.25 -6.89 -10.42
N LEU A 45 -25.19 -6.37 -9.63
CA LEU A 45 -26.39 -7.10 -9.22
C LEU A 45 -27.52 -7.05 -10.25
N ASN A 46 -27.40 -6.22 -11.30
CA ASN A 46 -28.38 -6.13 -12.36
C ASN A 46 -28.01 -7.10 -13.51
N PRO A 47 -28.76 -8.22 -13.69
CA PRO A 47 -28.40 -9.24 -14.68
C PRO A 47 -28.39 -8.77 -16.14
N SER A 48 -29.00 -7.61 -16.41
CA SER A 48 -29.10 -7.01 -17.74
C SER A 48 -28.01 -5.98 -18.05
N GLU A 49 -27.07 -5.75 -17.13
CA GLU A 49 -25.98 -4.77 -17.32
C GLU A 49 -24.82 -5.29 -18.18
N GLY A 50 -23.98 -4.35 -18.61
CA GLY A 50 -22.85 -4.59 -19.53
C GLY A 50 -21.72 -5.48 -19.00
N HIS A 51 -21.82 -6.02 -17.78
CA HIS A 51 -20.84 -6.96 -17.22
C HIS A 51 -20.98 -8.39 -17.79
N MET A 52 -22.09 -8.70 -18.47
CA MET A 52 -22.35 -9.97 -19.17
C MET A 52 -22.24 -11.24 -18.33
N GLN A 53 -22.39 -11.14 -17.00
CA GLN A 53 -22.37 -12.30 -16.10
C GLN A 53 -23.78 -12.79 -15.71
N GLY A 54 -24.82 -12.20 -16.32
CA GLY A 54 -26.20 -12.49 -15.99
C GLY A 54 -26.44 -12.41 -14.49
N GLU A 55 -27.05 -13.44 -13.92
CA GLU A 55 -27.43 -13.49 -12.50
C GLU A 55 -26.29 -13.93 -11.56
N TYR A 56 -25.04 -14.03 -12.05
CA TYR A 56 -23.94 -14.62 -11.28
C TYR A 56 -23.72 -13.92 -9.93
N PHE A 57 -23.53 -12.60 -9.91
CA PHE A 57 -23.30 -11.85 -8.67
C PHE A 57 -24.51 -11.83 -7.76
N LEU A 58 -25.72 -11.72 -8.32
CA LEU A 58 -26.96 -11.82 -7.54
C LEU A 58 -27.07 -13.18 -6.83
N ARG A 59 -26.71 -14.27 -7.50
CA ARG A 59 -26.70 -15.62 -6.90
C ARG A 59 -25.61 -15.77 -5.85
N ALA A 60 -24.42 -15.21 -6.09
CA ALA A 60 -23.36 -15.19 -5.09
C ALA A 60 -23.81 -14.46 -3.82
N LEU A 61 -24.40 -13.27 -3.96
CA LEU A 61 -24.99 -12.51 -2.85
C LEU A 61 -26.05 -13.33 -2.11
N LEU A 62 -27.05 -13.85 -2.82
CA LEU A 62 -28.16 -14.58 -2.18
C LEU A 62 -27.70 -15.85 -1.45
N ASN A 63 -26.73 -16.57 -2.01
CA ASN A 63 -26.14 -17.74 -1.35
C ASN A 63 -25.40 -17.35 -0.06
N HIS A 64 -24.59 -16.29 -0.12
CA HIS A 64 -23.86 -15.81 1.04
C HIS A 64 -24.81 -15.32 2.14
N VAL A 65 -25.78 -14.48 1.79
CA VAL A 65 -26.83 -13.99 2.71
C VAL A 65 -27.57 -15.16 3.36
N TYR A 66 -27.93 -16.19 2.60
CA TYR A 66 -28.62 -17.36 3.16
C TYR A 66 -27.75 -18.13 4.17
N SER A 67 -26.43 -18.15 3.95
CA SER A 67 -25.46 -18.80 4.84
C SER A 67 -25.24 -18.03 6.14
N CYS A 68 -25.26 -16.69 6.08
CA CYS A 68 -25.10 -15.79 7.22
C CYS A 68 -26.41 -15.59 8.01
N ALA A 69 -27.57 -15.80 7.37
CA ALA A 69 -28.87 -15.59 7.99
C ALA A 69 -29.11 -16.52 9.21
N THR A 70 -29.74 -15.98 10.25
CA THR A 70 -30.23 -16.75 11.39
C THR A 70 -31.43 -17.63 11.00
N GLN A 71 -31.82 -18.55 11.88
CA GLN A 71 -33.01 -19.38 11.64
C GLN A 71 -34.30 -18.55 11.54
N SER A 72 -34.45 -17.50 12.35
CA SER A 72 -35.62 -16.62 12.31
C SER A 72 -35.66 -15.82 11.01
N GLN A 73 -34.54 -15.25 10.57
CA GLN A 73 -34.44 -14.52 9.30
C GLN A 73 -34.79 -15.42 8.11
N ARG A 74 -34.26 -16.66 8.07
CA ARG A 74 -34.55 -17.63 7.01
C ARG A 74 -36.03 -18.01 6.88
N GLN A 75 -36.83 -17.88 7.93
CA GLN A 75 -38.28 -18.16 7.87
C GLN A 75 -38.99 -17.22 6.87
N TYR A 76 -38.51 -15.99 6.75
CA TYR A 76 -39.09 -14.95 5.90
C TYR A 76 -38.48 -14.89 4.48
N MET A 77 -37.28 -15.47 4.30
CA MET A 77 -36.60 -15.59 3.01
C MET A 77 -37.15 -16.73 2.13
N PRO A 78 -37.09 -16.67 0.79
CA PRO A 78 -37.38 -17.83 -0.06
C PRO A 78 -36.53 -19.05 0.33
N LYS A 79 -37.05 -20.26 0.08
CA LYS A 79 -36.27 -21.48 0.31
C LYS A 79 -35.00 -21.45 -0.56
N ILE A 80 -33.90 -21.98 -0.05
CA ILE A 80 -32.64 -22.03 -0.83
C ILE A 80 -32.81 -22.72 -2.17
N THR A 81 -33.62 -23.78 -2.24
CA THR A 81 -33.93 -24.48 -3.50
C THR A 81 -34.62 -23.56 -4.51
N THR A 82 -35.48 -22.66 -4.05
CA THR A 82 -36.13 -21.63 -4.88
C THR A 82 -35.10 -20.63 -5.40
N ILE A 83 -34.23 -20.12 -4.54
CA ILE A 83 -33.12 -19.20 -4.91
C ILE A 83 -32.23 -19.84 -5.99
N LEU A 84 -31.93 -21.13 -5.86
CA LEU A 84 -31.04 -21.83 -6.80
C LEU A 84 -31.71 -22.15 -8.14
N THR A 85 -33.02 -22.40 -8.17
CA THR A 85 -33.70 -22.93 -9.37
C THR A 85 -34.45 -21.89 -10.19
N GLN A 86 -34.89 -20.78 -9.58
CA GLN A 86 -35.58 -19.71 -10.30
C GLN A 86 -34.60 -18.84 -11.07
N SER A 87 -35.05 -18.28 -12.20
CA SER A 87 -34.34 -17.22 -12.91
C SER A 87 -34.75 -15.86 -12.38
N TYR A 88 -33.76 -14.98 -12.22
CA TYR A 88 -33.87 -13.59 -11.83
C TYR A 88 -33.45 -12.62 -12.95
N ALA A 89 -33.41 -13.07 -14.21
CA ALA A 89 -32.91 -12.30 -15.35
C ALA A 89 -33.65 -10.96 -15.57
N HIS A 90 -34.89 -10.86 -15.08
CA HIS A 90 -35.73 -9.67 -15.16
C HIS A 90 -35.86 -8.92 -13.81
N LEU A 91 -34.94 -9.15 -12.87
CA LEU A 91 -34.91 -8.41 -11.62
C LEU A 91 -34.52 -6.95 -11.89
N SER A 92 -35.31 -6.02 -11.33
CA SER A 92 -35.03 -4.59 -11.39
C SER A 92 -34.14 -4.18 -10.23
N VAL A 93 -33.09 -3.41 -10.51
CA VAL A 93 -32.21 -2.80 -9.50
C VAL A 93 -32.41 -1.28 -9.54
N ILE A 94 -32.73 -0.68 -8.39
CA ILE A 94 -32.95 0.76 -8.24
C ILE A 94 -32.05 1.26 -7.12
N ARG A 95 -31.27 2.30 -7.42
CA ARG A 95 -30.45 3.00 -6.43
C ARG A 95 -31.22 4.16 -5.80
N GLU A 96 -30.91 4.44 -4.54
CA GLU A 96 -31.39 5.63 -3.82
C GLU A 96 -32.91 5.80 -3.96
N LEU A 97 -33.66 4.71 -3.75
CA LEU A 97 -35.11 4.75 -3.89
C LEU A 97 -35.66 5.66 -2.81
N HIS A 98 -36.20 6.81 -3.23
CA HIS A 98 -36.87 7.71 -2.33
C HIS A 98 -38.17 7.07 -1.83
N ILE A 99 -38.22 6.84 -0.53
CA ILE A 99 -39.39 6.33 0.17
C ILE A 99 -40.01 7.40 1.06
N LYS A 100 -41.32 7.34 1.19
CA LYS A 100 -42.10 8.15 2.14
C LYS A 100 -42.89 7.21 3.03
N HIS A 101 -42.68 7.33 4.33
CA HIS A 101 -43.48 6.63 5.33
C HIS A 101 -43.88 7.64 6.40
N SER A 102 -45.19 7.91 6.52
CA SER A 102 -45.71 8.98 7.38
C SER A 102 -45.13 10.37 7.01
N ARG A 103 -44.59 11.13 7.98
CA ARG A 103 -43.94 12.44 7.77
C ARG A 103 -42.43 12.33 7.51
N GLU A 104 -41.90 11.11 7.47
CA GLU A 104 -40.47 10.85 7.34
C GLU A 104 -40.11 10.45 5.90
N GLN A 105 -39.00 10.97 5.42
CA GLN A 105 -38.42 10.66 4.11
C GLN A 105 -37.16 9.82 4.30
N GLY A 106 -36.80 9.02 3.29
CA GLY A 106 -35.56 8.25 3.29
C GLY A 106 -35.19 7.78 1.90
N TYR A 107 -33.96 7.30 1.77
CA TYR A 107 -33.44 6.73 0.54
C TYR A 107 -32.93 5.34 0.85
N ILE A 108 -33.51 4.33 0.21
CA ILE A 108 -32.95 2.97 0.28
C ILE A 108 -31.78 2.91 -0.71
N ASP A 109 -30.60 2.55 -0.24
CA ASP A 109 -29.39 2.56 -1.08
C ASP A 109 -29.53 1.66 -2.31
N LEU A 110 -29.96 0.40 -2.11
CA LEU A 110 -30.30 -0.52 -3.19
C LEU A 110 -31.63 -1.21 -2.93
N PHE A 111 -32.54 -1.03 -3.88
CA PHE A 111 -33.84 -1.67 -3.92
C PHE A 111 -33.90 -2.60 -5.14
N LEU A 112 -34.05 -3.89 -4.88
CA LEU A 112 -34.06 -4.95 -5.88
C LEU A 112 -35.43 -5.64 -5.87
N ALA A 113 -36.12 -5.67 -7.00
CA ALA A 113 -37.47 -6.22 -7.08
C ALA A 113 -37.63 -7.21 -8.23
N SER A 114 -38.21 -8.37 -7.92
CA SER A 114 -38.69 -9.34 -8.91
C SER A 114 -40.21 -9.47 -8.80
N PRO A 115 -40.97 -8.80 -9.70
CA PRO A 115 -42.42 -8.91 -9.74
C PRO A 115 -42.93 -10.33 -10.03
N GLU A 116 -42.21 -11.06 -10.89
CA GLU A 116 -42.54 -12.45 -11.25
C GLU A 116 -42.57 -13.36 -10.02
N HIS A 117 -41.56 -13.24 -9.16
CA HIS A 117 -41.41 -14.07 -7.96
C HIS A 117 -41.99 -13.44 -6.70
N LYS A 118 -42.55 -12.23 -6.79
CA LYS A 118 -42.97 -11.40 -5.65
C LYS A 118 -41.89 -11.35 -4.56
N LEU A 119 -40.67 -11.08 -4.99
CA LEU A 119 -39.48 -10.99 -4.14
C LEU A 119 -38.95 -9.56 -4.11
N LEU A 120 -38.64 -9.11 -2.91
CA LEU A 120 -38.00 -7.84 -2.64
C LEU A 120 -36.68 -8.08 -1.90
N ILE A 121 -35.61 -7.43 -2.34
CA ILE A 121 -34.32 -7.40 -1.66
C ILE A 121 -33.98 -5.93 -1.40
N ILE A 122 -33.76 -5.59 -0.13
CA ILE A 122 -33.41 -4.24 0.30
C ILE A 122 -32.01 -4.31 0.92
N ILE A 123 -31.10 -3.51 0.40
CA ILE A 123 -29.72 -3.45 0.89
C ILE A 123 -29.48 -2.02 1.38
N GLU A 124 -29.10 -1.89 2.65
CA GLU A 124 -28.45 -0.70 3.18
C GLU A 124 -26.94 -0.93 3.13
N ARG A 125 -26.21 0.04 2.56
CA ARG A 125 -24.76 -0.02 2.45
C ARG A 125 -24.13 0.85 3.54
N LYS A 126 -23.06 0.36 4.15
CA LYS A 126 -22.18 1.13 5.05
C LYS A 126 -20.72 0.78 4.74
N ASP A 127 -19.83 1.71 5.07
CA ASP A 127 -18.38 1.49 4.98
C ASP A 127 -17.74 1.93 6.32
N GLY A 128 -18.16 1.28 7.42
CA GLY A 128 -17.74 1.64 8.78
C GLY A 128 -18.36 2.92 9.35
N SER A 129 -19.28 3.57 8.63
CA SER A 129 -20.12 4.65 9.12
C SER A 129 -21.16 4.13 10.11
N LYS A 130 -21.68 4.97 11.02
CA LYS A 130 -22.77 4.55 11.94
C LYS A 130 -24.11 4.57 11.20
N LEU A 131 -25.02 3.68 11.55
CA LEU A 131 -26.41 3.78 11.10
C LEU A 131 -27.08 5.05 11.64
N ASP A 132 -27.99 5.61 10.85
CA ASP A 132 -28.89 6.63 11.37
C ASP A 132 -29.93 6.00 12.28
N ARG A 133 -30.44 6.79 13.24
CA ARG A 133 -31.42 6.31 14.22
C ARG A 133 -32.68 5.76 13.53
N ASN A 134 -33.04 4.51 13.84
CA ASN A 134 -34.23 3.80 13.34
C ASN A 134 -34.28 3.66 11.80
N GLN A 135 -33.15 3.81 11.11
CA GLN A 135 -33.09 3.82 9.65
C GLN A 135 -33.59 2.49 9.06
N LEU A 136 -33.10 1.36 9.59
CA LEU A 136 -33.44 0.02 9.12
C LEU A 136 -34.92 -0.31 9.39
N ASP A 137 -35.44 0.07 10.56
CA ASP A 137 -36.85 -0.11 10.94
C ASP A 137 -37.80 0.64 9.99
N LYS A 138 -37.41 1.85 9.60
CA LYS A 138 -38.18 2.67 8.64
C LYS A 138 -38.32 1.94 7.30
N TYR A 139 -37.23 1.36 6.81
CA TYR A 139 -37.19 0.66 5.53
C TYR A 139 -37.99 -0.64 5.57
N GLU A 140 -37.85 -1.40 6.66
CA GLU A 140 -38.64 -2.61 6.87
C GLU A 140 -40.14 -2.29 6.92
N THR A 141 -40.52 -1.30 7.73
CA THR A 141 -41.93 -0.90 7.89
C THR A 141 -42.52 -0.45 6.56
N TRP A 142 -41.81 0.40 5.83
CA TRP A 142 -42.24 0.85 4.50
C TRP A 142 -42.41 -0.33 3.53
N ALA A 143 -41.48 -1.28 3.51
CA ALA A 143 -41.56 -2.46 2.65
C ALA A 143 -42.74 -3.37 3.01
N ASN A 144 -43.01 -3.55 4.31
CA ASN A 144 -44.12 -4.37 4.79
C ASN A 144 -45.50 -3.75 4.46
N VAL A 145 -45.61 -2.41 4.52
CA VAL A 145 -46.85 -1.70 4.16
C VAL A 145 -47.10 -1.73 2.65
N ASN A 146 -46.07 -1.48 1.83
CA ASN A 146 -46.23 -1.34 0.38
C ASN A 146 -46.22 -2.69 -0.35
N TYR A 147 -45.56 -3.70 0.21
CA TYR A 147 -45.42 -5.04 -0.40
C TYR A 147 -45.82 -6.16 0.58
N PRO A 148 -47.06 -6.17 1.11
CA PRO A 148 -47.44 -7.07 2.21
C PRO A 148 -47.42 -8.56 1.81
N LYS A 149 -47.62 -8.88 0.53
CA LYS A 149 -47.67 -10.25 0.00
C LYS A 149 -46.34 -10.72 -0.62
N TRP A 150 -45.29 -9.91 -0.54
CA TRP A 150 -43.99 -10.23 -1.13
C TRP A 150 -43.04 -10.79 -0.07
N ARG A 151 -42.20 -11.74 -0.49
CA ARG A 151 -41.04 -12.18 0.31
C ARG A 151 -40.01 -11.07 0.32
N LYS A 152 -39.34 -10.89 1.46
CA LYS A 152 -38.40 -9.79 1.68
C LYS A 152 -37.09 -10.35 2.21
N ILE A 153 -36.00 -9.83 1.67
CA ILE A 153 -34.65 -10.07 2.16
C ILE A 153 -34.10 -8.69 2.50
N PHE A 154 -33.80 -8.46 3.76
CA PHE A 154 -33.16 -7.23 4.23
C PHE A 154 -31.69 -7.53 4.49
N ILE A 155 -30.81 -6.70 3.93
CA ILE A 155 -29.37 -6.90 3.97
C ILE A 155 -28.74 -5.61 4.48
N LEU A 156 -27.90 -5.72 5.49
CA LEU A 156 -26.98 -4.66 5.90
C LEU A 156 -25.60 -5.07 5.40
N SER A 157 -25.06 -4.35 4.43
CA SER A 157 -23.74 -4.61 3.87
C SER A 157 -22.77 -3.58 4.41
N ASP A 158 -21.81 -4.00 5.25
CA ASP A 158 -20.80 -3.12 5.85
C ASP A 158 -19.38 -3.63 5.57
N SER A 159 -18.58 -2.87 4.82
CA SER A 159 -17.21 -3.28 4.47
C SER A 159 -16.29 -3.46 5.67
N GLU A 160 -16.56 -2.77 6.79
CA GLU A 160 -15.74 -2.79 8.00
C GLU A 160 -16.31 -3.71 9.09
N SER A 161 -17.38 -4.46 8.79
CA SER A 161 -18.05 -5.35 9.76
C SER A 161 -18.37 -4.68 11.10
N LYS A 162 -18.76 -3.39 11.07
CA LYS A 162 -18.95 -2.60 12.28
C LYS A 162 -20.11 -3.12 13.13
N ASP A 163 -19.93 -3.08 14.45
CA ASP A 163 -21.04 -3.30 15.39
C ASP A 163 -21.93 -2.05 15.45
N HIS A 164 -23.19 -2.21 15.04
CA HIS A 164 -24.19 -1.14 15.00
C HIS A 164 -25.08 -1.07 16.26
N GLY A 165 -24.87 -1.95 17.23
CA GLY A 165 -25.52 -1.90 18.55
C GLY A 165 -27.04 -1.71 18.49
N GLU A 166 -27.56 -0.74 19.25
CA GLU A 166 -29.01 -0.46 19.35
C GLU A 166 -29.68 0.00 18.04
N GLN A 167 -28.89 0.39 17.03
CA GLN A 167 -29.41 0.84 15.74
C GLN A 167 -29.60 -0.32 14.76
N TYR A 168 -29.12 -1.51 15.10
CA TYR A 168 -29.26 -2.72 14.31
C TYR A 168 -30.68 -3.28 14.40
N ASN A 169 -31.23 -3.70 13.26
CA ASN A 169 -32.51 -4.38 13.18
C ASN A 169 -32.27 -5.88 12.91
N GLU A 170 -32.82 -6.75 13.77
CA GLU A 170 -32.63 -8.21 13.73
C GLU A 170 -33.19 -8.89 12.47
N ASN A 171 -34.04 -8.22 11.69
CA ASN A 171 -34.55 -8.74 10.42
C ASN A 171 -33.58 -8.54 9.26
N TYR A 172 -32.54 -7.71 9.43
CA TYR A 172 -31.47 -7.54 8.46
C TYR A 172 -30.40 -8.63 8.63
N VAL A 173 -29.95 -9.22 7.52
CA VAL A 173 -28.77 -10.08 7.51
C VAL A 173 -27.55 -9.16 7.34
N SER A 174 -26.68 -9.12 8.33
CA SER A 174 -25.41 -8.40 8.23
C SER A 174 -24.39 -9.22 7.44
N ILE A 175 -23.76 -8.60 6.44
CA ILE A 175 -22.70 -9.19 5.62
C ILE A 175 -21.59 -8.17 5.38
N ASP A 176 -20.37 -8.63 5.14
CA ASP A 176 -19.26 -7.81 4.66
C ASP A 176 -19.08 -7.96 3.14
N ASP A 177 -17.94 -7.52 2.61
CA ASP A 177 -17.62 -7.60 1.18
C ASP A 177 -16.94 -8.89 0.73
N THR A 178 -16.74 -9.85 1.64
CA THR A 178 -16.04 -11.11 1.32
C THR A 178 -16.73 -11.87 0.19
N TRP A 179 -18.07 -11.92 0.19
CA TRP A 179 -18.83 -12.61 -0.85
C TRP A 179 -18.59 -12.05 -2.25
N LEU A 180 -18.36 -10.75 -2.37
CA LEU A 180 -18.19 -10.10 -3.66
C LEU A 180 -16.75 -10.24 -4.13
N SER A 181 -15.78 -10.10 -3.21
CA SER A 181 -14.38 -10.40 -3.48
C SER A 181 -14.22 -11.84 -3.99
N ASP A 182 -14.80 -12.81 -3.27
CA ASP A 182 -14.78 -14.23 -3.65
C ASP A 182 -15.45 -14.46 -5.01
N ALA A 183 -16.60 -13.83 -5.27
CA ALA A 183 -17.29 -13.96 -6.56
C ALA A 183 -16.44 -13.41 -7.72
N ILE A 184 -15.78 -12.27 -7.55
CA ILE A 184 -14.91 -11.71 -8.60
C ILE A 184 -13.70 -12.62 -8.82
N LEU A 185 -13.03 -13.07 -7.74
CA LEU A 185 -11.87 -13.97 -7.85
C LEU A 185 -12.23 -15.30 -8.51
N ASP A 186 -13.37 -15.88 -8.15
CA ASP A 186 -13.86 -17.13 -8.76
C ASP A 186 -14.19 -16.95 -10.23
N LEU A 187 -14.64 -15.77 -10.65
CA LEU A 187 -14.87 -15.47 -12.06
C LEU A 187 -13.53 -15.34 -12.82
N LEU A 188 -12.56 -14.62 -12.25
CA LEU A 188 -11.23 -14.44 -12.83
C LEU A 188 -10.47 -15.77 -12.97
N LYS A 189 -10.60 -16.69 -12.01
CA LYS A 189 -9.96 -18.02 -12.04
C LYS A 189 -10.47 -18.94 -13.15
N ARG A 190 -11.66 -18.69 -13.72
CA ARG A 190 -12.25 -19.56 -14.73
C ARG A 190 -11.56 -19.43 -16.10
N ASP A 191 -10.82 -18.36 -16.33
CA ASP A 191 -10.10 -18.10 -17.59
C ASP A 191 -11.00 -18.17 -18.85
N ILE A 192 -12.25 -17.72 -18.70
CA ILE A 192 -13.27 -17.67 -19.76
C ILE A 192 -13.71 -16.25 -20.11
N LEU A 193 -13.17 -15.24 -19.42
CA LEU A 193 -13.54 -13.85 -19.64
C LEU A 193 -12.80 -13.28 -20.85
N PRO A 194 -13.47 -12.47 -21.70
CA PRO A 194 -12.76 -11.62 -22.65
C PRO A 194 -11.77 -10.70 -21.91
N PRO A 195 -10.59 -10.39 -22.50
CA PRO A 195 -9.54 -9.62 -21.82
C PRO A 195 -10.01 -8.29 -21.23
N ARG A 196 -10.92 -7.59 -21.93
CA ARG A 196 -11.50 -6.33 -21.43
C ARG A 196 -12.29 -6.52 -20.13
N GLN A 197 -13.08 -7.59 -20.02
CA GLN A 197 -13.86 -7.87 -18.81
C GLN A 197 -12.97 -8.36 -17.68
N GLU A 198 -11.97 -9.17 -18.00
CA GLU A 198 -10.97 -9.61 -17.04
C GLU A 198 -10.27 -8.41 -16.39
N CYS A 199 -9.78 -7.45 -17.19
CA CYS A 199 -9.21 -6.20 -16.67
C CYS A 199 -10.22 -5.44 -15.81
N GLN A 200 -11.44 -5.22 -16.28
CA GLN A 200 -12.47 -4.48 -15.53
C GLN A 200 -12.78 -5.11 -14.17
N PHE A 201 -12.92 -6.44 -14.09
CA PHE A 201 -13.18 -7.13 -12.84
C PHE A 201 -11.95 -7.18 -11.94
N ARG A 202 -10.74 -7.28 -12.51
CA ARG A 202 -9.50 -7.20 -11.75
C ARG A 202 -9.32 -5.83 -11.12
N ASP A 203 -9.51 -4.76 -11.90
CA ASP A 203 -9.47 -3.39 -11.39
C ASP A 203 -10.52 -3.20 -10.29
N LEU A 204 -11.76 -3.64 -10.53
CA LEU A 204 -12.80 -3.55 -9.52
C LEU A 204 -12.45 -4.30 -8.24
N HIS A 205 -11.91 -5.51 -8.36
CA HIS A 205 -11.45 -6.28 -7.20
C HIS A 205 -10.34 -5.55 -6.45
N ASP A 206 -9.28 -5.14 -7.15
CA ASP A 206 -8.10 -4.58 -6.51
C ASP A 206 -8.35 -3.20 -5.89
N TYR A 207 -9.22 -2.38 -6.49
CA TYR A 207 -9.53 -1.04 -5.98
C TYR A 207 -10.69 -0.98 -4.97
N VAL A 208 -11.63 -1.93 -5.02
CA VAL A 208 -12.77 -1.95 -4.08
C VAL A 208 -12.50 -2.87 -2.88
N PHE A 209 -11.83 -4.01 -3.09
CA PHE A 209 -11.77 -5.10 -2.10
C PHE A 209 -10.36 -5.63 -1.80
N GLY A 210 -9.39 -5.39 -2.68
CA GLY A 210 -8.03 -5.90 -2.53
C GLY A 210 -7.11 -4.95 -1.78
N ASP A 211 -6.04 -5.51 -1.23
CA ASP A 211 -4.79 -4.78 -1.05
C ASP A 211 -4.16 -4.64 -2.45
N TRP A 212 -4.53 -3.61 -3.20
CA TRP A 212 -3.86 -3.30 -4.47
C TRP A 212 -2.35 -3.35 -4.24
N SER A 213 -1.64 -4.11 -5.08
CA SER A 213 -0.19 -4.18 -5.01
C SER A 213 0.39 -4.01 -6.39
N GLU A 214 1.31 -3.05 -6.51
CA GLU A 214 2.07 -2.73 -7.72
C GLU A 214 2.64 -3.99 -8.39
N SER A 215 3.06 -4.98 -7.60
CA SER A 215 3.59 -6.25 -8.08
C SER A 215 2.69 -7.06 -9.03
N ARG A 216 1.37 -6.83 -9.01
CA ARG A 216 0.37 -7.57 -9.79
C ARG A 216 0.07 -6.93 -11.14
N ASP A 217 0.37 -5.65 -11.32
CA ASP A 217 0.18 -4.96 -12.60
C ASP A 217 1.44 -5.09 -13.48
N PRO A 218 1.33 -5.58 -14.72
CA PRO A 218 2.43 -5.56 -15.68
C PRO A 218 3.08 -4.17 -15.87
N HIS A 219 2.34 -3.08 -15.67
CA HIS A 219 2.82 -1.70 -15.76
C HIS A 219 3.89 -1.38 -14.71
N TYR A 220 3.63 -1.75 -13.44
CA TYR A 220 4.57 -1.55 -12.33
C TYR A 220 5.61 -2.68 -12.22
N ARG A 221 5.60 -3.64 -13.14
CA ARG A 221 6.65 -4.66 -13.20
C ARG A 221 8.02 -3.99 -13.38
N GLN A 222 8.95 -4.32 -12.47
CA GLN A 222 10.31 -3.74 -12.38
C GLN A 222 10.34 -2.27 -11.93
N TYR A 223 9.23 -1.68 -11.46
CA TYR A 223 9.20 -0.32 -10.94
C TYR A 223 10.21 -0.12 -9.79
N ASP A 224 10.16 -0.97 -8.76
CA ASP A 224 11.15 -0.96 -7.66
C ASP A 224 12.59 -1.08 -8.13
N LYS A 225 12.83 -1.96 -9.11
CA LYS A 225 14.17 -2.16 -9.67
C LYS A 225 14.65 -0.88 -10.35
N LEU A 226 13.77 -0.20 -11.05
CA LEU A 226 14.09 1.03 -11.77
C LEU A 226 14.32 2.19 -10.81
N LEU A 227 13.48 2.34 -9.79
CA LEU A 227 13.65 3.32 -8.71
C LEU A 227 15.03 3.21 -8.08
N LYS A 228 15.42 2.00 -7.69
CA LYS A 228 16.71 1.76 -7.05
C LYS A 228 17.88 1.96 -8.00
N GLN A 229 17.74 1.56 -9.27
CA GLN A 229 18.77 1.80 -10.29
C GLN A 229 18.99 3.31 -10.52
N VAL A 230 17.91 4.10 -10.62
CA VAL A 230 18.00 5.56 -10.73
C VAL A 230 18.61 6.17 -9.47
N SER A 231 18.15 5.75 -8.29
CA SER A 231 18.68 6.22 -7.00
C SER A 231 20.18 5.95 -6.88
N LYS A 232 20.62 4.73 -7.20
CA LYS A 232 22.04 4.34 -7.20
C LYS A 232 22.88 5.15 -8.17
N ASN A 233 22.42 5.33 -9.41
CA ASN A 233 23.19 6.01 -10.46
C ASN A 233 23.30 7.52 -10.21
N HIS A 234 22.35 8.11 -9.49
CA HIS A 234 22.26 9.55 -9.25
C HIS A 234 22.28 9.92 -7.77
N CYS A 235 22.81 9.05 -6.90
CA CYS A 235 22.76 9.19 -5.44
C CYS A 235 23.35 10.53 -4.97
N GLU A 236 24.52 10.93 -5.49
CA GLU A 236 25.17 12.20 -5.15
C GLU A 236 24.29 13.42 -5.41
N LEU A 237 23.49 13.39 -6.48
CA LEU A 237 22.55 14.46 -6.77
C LEU A 237 21.37 14.40 -5.80
N LEU A 238 20.76 13.24 -5.60
CA LEU A 238 19.58 13.10 -4.73
C LEU A 238 19.90 13.55 -3.30
N ILE A 239 21.07 13.20 -2.76
CA ILE A 239 21.55 13.68 -1.46
C ILE A 239 21.64 15.21 -1.45
N LYS A 240 22.26 15.82 -2.47
CA LYS A 240 22.34 17.28 -2.57
C LYS A 240 20.97 17.94 -2.62
N LEU A 241 19.99 17.30 -3.27
CA LEU A 241 18.61 17.80 -3.33
C LEU A 241 17.88 17.66 -1.98
N GLU A 242 18.22 16.66 -1.19
CA GLU A 242 17.69 16.48 0.18
C GLU A 242 18.29 17.48 1.17
N GLU A 243 19.60 17.73 1.08
CA GLU A 243 20.32 18.62 2.00
C GLU A 243 20.10 20.10 1.68
N GLN A 244 19.94 20.46 0.41
CA GLN A 244 19.77 21.85 0.01
C GLN A 244 18.34 22.33 0.30
N LEU A 245 18.25 23.32 1.19
CA LEU A 245 16.98 23.89 1.62
C LEU A 245 16.62 25.15 0.85
N VAL A 246 15.38 25.24 0.38
CA VAL A 246 14.77 26.44 -0.20
C VAL A 246 13.82 27.07 0.82
N ASN A 247 13.92 28.38 1.01
CA ASN A 247 12.96 29.11 1.83
C ASN A 247 11.64 29.24 1.06
N THR A 248 10.52 28.85 1.64
CA THR A 248 9.18 29.13 1.11
C THR A 248 8.34 29.79 2.21
N GLY A 249 8.20 31.11 2.15
CA GLY A 249 7.59 31.89 3.24
C GLY A 249 8.40 31.78 4.54
N ASN A 250 7.79 31.25 5.60
CA ASN A 250 8.42 31.06 6.92
C ASN A 250 9.02 29.67 7.14
N LYS A 251 8.93 28.76 6.15
CA LYS A 251 9.42 27.39 6.26
C LYS A 251 10.56 27.14 5.28
N ARG A 252 11.36 26.14 5.56
CA ARG A 252 12.40 25.60 4.68
C ARG A 252 12.00 24.22 4.25
N HIS A 253 12.19 23.93 2.97
CA HIS A 253 11.89 22.64 2.35
C HIS A 253 13.12 22.17 1.61
N ALA A 254 13.37 20.86 1.61
CA ALA A 254 14.41 20.30 0.76
C ALA A 254 14.05 20.54 -0.71
N LEU A 255 15.06 20.72 -1.57
CA LEU A 255 14.85 20.92 -3.00
C LEU A 255 14.04 19.78 -3.61
N ILE A 256 14.29 18.53 -3.20
CA ILE A 256 13.58 17.35 -3.69
C ILE A 256 12.07 17.36 -3.37
N GLU A 257 11.65 18.10 -2.35
CA GLU A 257 10.25 18.18 -1.87
C GLU A 257 9.43 19.28 -2.57
N ILE A 258 10.02 20.00 -3.53
CA ILE A 258 9.33 21.12 -4.19
C ILE A 258 8.23 20.58 -5.12
N SER A 259 6.99 20.62 -4.62
CA SER A 259 5.79 20.30 -5.36
C SER A 259 5.30 21.46 -6.24
N PRO A 260 4.40 21.22 -7.21
CA PRO A 260 3.78 22.29 -8.00
C PRO A 260 3.10 23.34 -7.10
N ALA A 261 2.42 22.91 -6.04
CA ALA A 261 1.77 23.83 -5.09
C ALA A 261 2.78 24.72 -4.37
N HIS A 262 3.93 24.18 -3.96
CA HIS A 262 5.01 24.96 -3.34
C HIS A 262 5.63 25.94 -4.34
N TYR A 263 5.92 25.48 -5.56
CA TYR A 263 6.53 26.30 -6.59
C TYR A 263 5.63 27.47 -7.00
N PHE A 264 4.41 27.21 -7.46
CA PHE A 264 3.49 28.24 -7.94
C PHE A 264 2.92 29.10 -6.80
N GLY A 265 2.78 28.55 -5.59
CA GLY A 265 2.23 29.27 -4.44
C GLY A 265 3.25 30.16 -3.72
N ASN A 266 4.51 29.73 -3.63
CA ASN A 266 5.50 30.41 -2.78
C ASN A 266 6.77 30.85 -3.51
N ILE A 267 7.32 30.01 -4.39
CA ILE A 267 8.63 30.29 -5.02
C ILE A 267 8.47 31.27 -6.17
N LEU A 268 7.65 30.93 -7.17
CA LEU A 268 7.45 31.74 -8.37
C LEU A 268 6.94 33.16 -8.07
N PRO A 269 5.98 33.37 -7.14
CA PRO A 269 5.54 34.72 -6.77
C PRO A 269 6.62 35.57 -6.07
N ASN A 270 7.66 34.93 -5.52
CA ASN A 270 8.78 35.58 -4.85
C ASN A 270 10.09 35.37 -5.63
N SER A 271 10.01 35.25 -6.96
CA SER A 271 11.15 34.86 -7.80
C SER A 271 12.37 35.80 -7.66
N ASP A 272 12.14 37.05 -7.28
CA ASP A 272 13.17 38.06 -7.00
C ASP A 272 14.11 37.68 -5.84
N LYS A 273 13.69 36.75 -4.97
CA LYS A 273 14.45 36.30 -3.80
C LYS A 273 15.37 35.12 -4.09
N TYR A 274 15.37 34.59 -5.30
CA TYR A 274 16.14 33.40 -5.68
C TYR A 274 17.05 33.71 -6.87
N SER A 275 18.18 33.03 -6.93
CA SER A 275 19.03 33.07 -8.12
C SER A 275 18.35 32.40 -9.31
N ARG A 276 18.81 32.74 -10.52
CA ARG A 276 18.31 32.12 -11.76
C ARG A 276 18.49 30.61 -11.77
N GLU A 277 19.59 30.12 -11.20
CA GLU A 277 19.89 28.69 -11.12
C GLU A 277 18.95 27.98 -10.14
N GLU A 278 18.72 28.55 -8.94
CA GLU A 278 17.76 28.01 -7.96
C GLU A 278 16.35 27.96 -8.53
N LEU A 279 15.89 29.03 -9.19
CA LEU A 279 14.58 29.04 -9.83
C LEU A 279 14.44 27.95 -10.88
N LYS A 280 15.50 27.72 -11.68
CA LYS A 280 15.46 26.70 -12.72
C LYS A 280 15.50 25.29 -12.13
N ALA A 281 16.26 25.07 -11.06
CA ALA A 281 16.24 23.82 -10.32
C ALA A 281 14.85 23.53 -9.74
N CYS A 282 14.24 24.50 -9.05
CA CYS A 282 12.87 24.39 -8.53
C CYS A 282 11.84 24.14 -9.63
N GLU A 283 11.98 24.79 -10.79
CA GLU A 283 11.10 24.60 -11.95
C GLU A 283 11.17 23.17 -12.51
N LEU A 284 12.37 22.62 -12.62
CA LEU A 284 12.59 21.26 -13.11
C LEU A 284 12.11 20.20 -12.10
N ILE A 285 12.38 20.42 -10.81
CA ILE A 285 11.95 19.47 -9.77
C ILE A 285 10.43 19.41 -9.69
N GLN A 286 9.73 20.56 -9.71
CA GLN A 286 8.27 20.54 -9.66
C GLN A 286 7.62 19.98 -10.94
N GLN A 287 8.29 20.11 -12.11
CA GLN A 287 7.84 19.47 -13.35
C GLN A 287 7.85 17.94 -13.26
N HIS A 288 8.80 17.40 -12.49
CA HIS A 288 9.00 15.97 -12.26
C HIS A 288 8.73 15.57 -10.81
N HIS A 289 7.76 16.24 -10.17
CA HIS A 289 7.53 16.11 -8.74
C HIS A 289 7.20 14.67 -8.33
N TYR A 290 6.42 13.96 -9.15
CA TYR A 290 6.02 12.59 -8.85
C TYR A 290 7.22 11.64 -8.88
N GLU A 291 8.16 11.82 -9.79
CA GLU A 291 9.38 11.02 -9.84
C GLU A 291 10.29 11.34 -8.64
N PHE A 292 10.47 12.62 -8.33
CA PHE A 292 11.29 13.04 -7.20
C PHE A 292 10.70 12.63 -5.84
N SER A 293 9.38 12.62 -5.70
CA SER A 293 8.74 12.16 -4.47
C SER A 293 8.93 10.66 -4.23
N GLN A 294 9.05 9.87 -5.30
CA GLN A 294 9.30 8.43 -5.22
C GLN A 294 10.79 8.11 -4.97
N LEU A 295 11.68 8.99 -5.44
CA LEU A 295 13.11 8.91 -5.19
C LEU A 295 13.52 9.45 -3.81
N HIS A 296 12.66 10.25 -3.17
CA HIS A 296 12.95 10.83 -1.86
C HIS A 296 13.12 9.75 -0.79
N GLY A 297 14.22 9.83 -0.03
CA GLY A 297 14.59 8.88 1.01
C GLY A 297 15.28 7.62 0.50
N LEU A 298 15.25 7.35 -0.82
CA LEU A 298 16.03 6.28 -1.42
C LEU A 298 17.50 6.70 -1.55
N ASN A 299 18.39 5.73 -1.38
CA ASN A 299 19.82 5.94 -1.49
C ASN A 299 20.52 4.70 -2.08
N GLU A 300 21.84 4.79 -2.23
CA GLU A 300 22.65 3.72 -2.81
C GLU A 300 22.64 2.41 -1.99
N PHE A 301 22.24 2.46 -0.71
CA PHE A 301 22.24 1.30 0.18
C PHE A 301 20.95 0.48 0.07
N ASP A 302 19.87 0.98 -0.55
CA ASP A 302 18.62 0.23 -0.76
C ASP A 302 18.87 -1.04 -1.58
N ASP A 303 19.54 -0.91 -2.73
CA ASP A 303 19.92 -2.04 -3.59
C ASP A 303 20.86 -3.01 -2.88
N LEU A 304 21.82 -2.48 -2.11
CA LEU A 304 22.76 -3.29 -1.35
C LEU A 304 22.03 -4.09 -0.27
N ALA A 305 21.15 -3.45 0.50
CA ALA A 305 20.41 -4.09 1.59
C ALA A 305 19.56 -5.25 1.08
N ASP A 306 18.91 -5.10 -0.07
CA ASP A 306 18.12 -6.19 -0.65
C ASP A 306 18.98 -7.32 -1.20
N SER A 307 20.09 -6.98 -1.87
CA SER A 307 21.04 -7.98 -2.35
C SER A 307 21.63 -8.78 -1.18
N LEU A 308 21.95 -8.12 -0.06
CA LEU A 308 22.41 -8.77 1.17
C LEU A 308 21.36 -9.72 1.78
N LYS A 309 20.08 -9.32 1.83
CA LYS A 309 19.00 -10.19 2.34
C LYS A 309 18.80 -11.45 1.49
N VAL A 310 18.98 -11.35 0.17
CA VAL A 310 18.82 -12.46 -0.77
C VAL A 310 19.99 -13.44 -0.66
N GLU A 311 21.22 -12.92 -0.69
CA GLU A 311 22.45 -13.73 -0.67
C GLU A 311 22.69 -14.36 0.71
N PHE A 312 22.42 -13.63 1.79
CA PHE A 312 22.72 -14.05 3.16
C PHE A 312 21.43 -14.25 3.97
N LYS A 313 20.91 -15.48 4.00
CA LYS A 313 19.65 -15.77 4.72
C LYS A 313 19.74 -15.65 6.24
N ASN A 314 20.95 -15.77 6.79
CA ASN A 314 21.20 -15.79 8.23
C ASN A 314 21.48 -14.41 8.83
N ILE A 315 21.26 -13.32 8.10
CA ILE A 315 21.45 -11.96 8.61
C ILE A 315 20.13 -11.20 8.78
N LYS A 316 20.12 -10.27 9.73
CA LYS A 316 19.19 -9.15 9.79
C LYS A 316 19.93 -7.92 9.26
N VAL A 317 19.26 -7.11 8.45
CA VAL A 317 19.79 -5.91 7.81
C VAL A 317 18.92 -4.73 8.22
N ASP A 318 19.55 -3.70 8.79
CA ASP A 318 18.92 -2.41 9.10
C ASP A 318 19.53 -1.35 8.17
N LEU A 319 18.65 -0.59 7.50
CA LEU A 319 19.00 0.43 6.52
C LEU A 319 18.90 1.83 7.15
N TYR A 320 19.89 2.68 6.86
CA TYR A 320 19.96 4.07 7.28
C TYR A 320 20.26 4.94 6.05
N SER A 321 20.07 6.27 6.18
CA SER A 321 20.31 7.21 5.08
C SER A 321 21.78 7.29 4.64
N ASP A 322 22.72 6.94 5.53
CA ASP A 322 24.17 7.02 5.30
C ASP A 322 24.88 5.66 5.39
N ALA A 323 24.13 4.57 5.65
CA ALA A 323 24.72 3.27 5.93
C ALA A 323 23.75 2.10 5.81
N VAL A 324 24.32 0.91 5.68
CA VAL A 324 23.65 -0.36 5.98
C VAL A 324 24.37 -1.08 7.11
N CYS A 325 23.59 -1.60 8.07
CA CYS A 325 24.10 -2.39 9.19
C CYS A 325 23.57 -3.82 9.08
N LEU A 326 24.43 -4.80 9.32
CA LEU A 326 24.03 -6.20 9.34
C LEU A 326 24.54 -6.95 10.56
N ILE A 327 23.71 -7.86 11.06
CA ILE A 327 23.99 -8.73 12.21
C ILE A 327 23.53 -10.14 11.90
N HIS A 328 24.21 -11.14 12.45
CA HIS A 328 23.74 -12.52 12.38
C HIS A 328 22.40 -12.68 13.15
N ARG A 329 21.39 -13.30 12.53
CA ARG A 329 20.01 -13.43 13.06
C ARG A 329 19.96 -14.07 14.44
N LYS A 330 20.84 -15.03 14.73
CA LYS A 330 20.96 -15.68 16.04
C LYS A 330 21.16 -14.67 17.19
N HIS A 331 21.80 -13.54 16.90
CA HIS A 331 22.14 -12.49 17.87
C HIS A 331 21.34 -11.21 17.65
N ALA A 332 20.39 -11.20 16.70
CA ALA A 332 19.51 -10.07 16.46
C ALA A 332 18.49 -9.97 17.59
N ILE A 333 18.42 -8.78 18.20
CA ILE A 333 17.50 -8.50 19.30
C ILE A 333 16.50 -7.41 18.89
N GLN A 334 15.36 -7.36 19.59
CA GLN A 334 14.37 -6.30 19.48
C GLN A 334 14.80 -5.09 20.33
N SER A 335 15.91 -4.46 19.93
CA SER A 335 16.43 -3.24 20.55
C SER A 335 17.12 -2.40 19.48
N ASP A 336 17.09 -1.07 19.66
CA ASP A 336 17.79 -0.11 18.81
C ASP A 336 19.32 -0.26 18.88
N ASN A 337 19.84 -1.00 19.87
CA ASN A 337 21.27 -1.17 20.08
C ASN A 337 21.67 -2.64 20.03
N TRP A 338 22.20 -3.09 18.90
CA TRP A 338 22.77 -4.42 18.76
C TRP A 338 24.11 -4.59 19.49
N PRO A 339 24.40 -5.79 20.04
CA PRO A 339 25.67 -6.04 20.73
C PRO A 339 26.89 -5.92 19.80
N TYR A 340 26.69 -6.23 18.52
CA TYR A 340 27.68 -6.01 17.47
C TYR A 340 26.99 -5.96 16.10
N TYR A 341 27.68 -5.42 15.10
CA TYR A 341 27.23 -5.41 13.72
C TYR A 341 28.36 -5.04 12.76
N LEU A 342 28.22 -5.47 11.52
CA LEU A 342 29.01 -4.95 10.41
C LEU A 342 28.28 -3.75 9.82
N LYS A 343 28.95 -2.61 9.75
CA LYS A 343 28.43 -1.35 9.19
C LYS A 343 29.19 -1.01 7.92
N ILE A 344 28.47 -0.86 6.83
CA ILE A 344 28.98 -0.31 5.57
C ILE A 344 28.37 1.08 5.46
N ALA A 345 29.21 2.11 5.46
CA ALA A 345 28.76 3.49 5.56
C ALA A 345 29.53 4.41 4.64
N ARG A 346 28.88 5.47 4.21
CA ARG A 346 29.51 6.55 3.46
C ARG A 346 30.59 7.22 4.31
N ASP A 347 31.72 7.54 3.71
CA ASP A 347 32.73 8.39 4.32
C ASP A 347 32.34 9.86 4.14
N ALA A 348 32.09 10.55 5.25
CA ALA A 348 31.70 11.96 5.25
C ALA A 348 32.89 12.93 5.09
N SER A 349 34.12 12.43 4.95
CA SER A 349 35.34 13.24 5.01
C SER A 349 35.93 13.63 3.66
N THR A 350 35.37 13.18 2.54
CA THR A 350 35.98 13.34 1.21
C THR A 350 35.22 14.34 0.33
N GLU A 351 35.91 15.41 -0.10
CA GLU A 351 35.40 16.34 -1.12
C GLU A 351 35.45 15.73 -2.54
N GLU A 352 36.20 14.64 -2.75
CA GLU A 352 36.48 14.03 -4.05
C GLU A 352 35.63 12.77 -4.36
N GLY A 353 34.31 12.90 -4.28
CA GLY A 353 33.37 11.84 -4.63
C GLY A 353 32.98 10.93 -3.45
N THR A 354 32.07 9.99 -3.73
CA THR A 354 31.49 9.11 -2.69
C THR A 354 32.38 7.90 -2.42
N PHE A 355 32.80 7.74 -1.17
CA PHE A 355 33.56 6.58 -0.68
C PHE A 355 32.82 5.85 0.44
N TYR A 356 33.14 4.58 0.62
CA TYR A 356 32.52 3.71 1.60
C TYR A 356 33.55 3.04 2.50
N ASN A 357 33.24 3.01 3.79
CA ASN A 357 34.00 2.32 4.81
C ASN A 357 33.19 1.16 5.38
N THR A 358 33.83 0.01 5.51
CA THR A 358 33.25 -1.16 6.19
C THR A 358 33.91 -1.35 7.53
N SER A 359 33.11 -1.40 8.60
CA SER A 359 33.59 -1.50 9.97
C SER A 359 32.82 -2.51 10.78
N ILE A 360 33.52 -3.20 11.68
CA ILE A 360 32.91 -4.06 12.67
C ILE A 360 32.75 -3.24 13.94
N ASN A 361 31.51 -3.14 14.41
CA ASN A 361 31.13 -2.35 15.56
C ASN A 361 30.69 -3.30 16.67
N VAL A 362 31.10 -3.00 17.89
CA VAL A 362 30.67 -3.68 19.10
C VAL A 362 30.14 -2.64 20.07
N SER A 363 29.07 -2.96 20.79
CA SER A 363 28.34 -2.02 21.62
C SER A 363 27.80 -2.67 22.89
N ARG A 364 27.99 -2.00 24.02
CA ARG A 364 27.35 -2.29 25.31
C ARG A 364 26.14 -1.39 25.58
N TYR A 365 25.68 -0.63 24.59
CA TYR A 365 24.37 0.03 24.64
C TYR A 365 23.22 -0.96 24.43
N SER A 366 23.54 -2.20 24.00
CA SER A 366 22.61 -3.31 24.00
C SER A 366 22.20 -3.70 25.43
N PRO A 367 21.09 -4.44 25.60
CA PRO A 367 20.73 -5.08 26.87
C PRO A 367 21.92 -5.83 27.51
N GLU A 368 21.98 -5.85 28.84
CA GLU A 368 23.09 -6.42 29.61
C GLU A 368 23.33 -7.90 29.29
N GLU A 369 22.26 -8.66 29.04
CA GLU A 369 22.28 -10.06 28.61
C GLU A 369 23.08 -10.30 27.32
N CYS A 370 23.27 -9.27 26.48
CA CYS A 370 24.03 -9.38 25.23
C CYS A 370 25.50 -8.91 25.37
N HIS A 371 25.92 -8.38 26.52
CA HIS A 371 27.28 -7.83 26.69
C HIS A 371 28.36 -8.89 26.52
N GLU A 372 28.11 -10.14 26.95
CA GLU A 372 29.05 -11.24 26.73
C GLU A 372 29.27 -11.52 25.23
N THR A 373 28.20 -11.41 24.43
CA THR A 373 28.28 -11.57 22.98
C THR A 373 29.13 -10.45 22.37
N ALA A 374 28.91 -9.20 22.78
CA ALA A 374 29.71 -8.05 22.33
C ALA A 374 31.21 -8.22 22.68
N GLU A 375 31.52 -8.73 23.87
CA GLU A 375 32.89 -9.01 24.31
C GLU A 375 33.57 -10.10 23.47
N LYS A 376 32.88 -11.22 23.22
CA LYS A 376 33.41 -12.33 22.38
C LYS A 376 33.74 -11.85 20.97
N VAL A 377 32.84 -11.07 20.37
CA VAL A 377 33.08 -10.46 19.05
C VAL A 377 34.27 -9.51 19.09
N ALA A 378 34.36 -8.66 20.11
CA ALA A 378 35.51 -7.76 20.28
C ALA A 378 36.85 -8.52 20.36
N ASP A 379 36.89 -9.66 21.05
CA ASP A 379 38.08 -10.50 21.16
C ASP A 379 38.45 -11.17 19.82
N ILE A 380 37.46 -11.73 19.11
CA ILE A 380 37.64 -12.36 17.79
C ILE A 380 38.26 -11.39 16.79
N PHE A 381 37.74 -10.16 16.74
CA PHE A 381 38.21 -9.12 15.81
C PHE A 381 39.32 -8.23 16.40
N LYS A 382 39.89 -8.61 17.56
CA LYS A 382 41.00 -7.90 18.22
C LYS A 382 40.75 -6.40 18.42
N ILE A 383 39.51 -6.04 18.72
CA ILE A 383 39.08 -4.65 18.94
C ILE A 383 39.67 -4.18 20.28
N GLN A 384 40.37 -3.04 20.29
CA GLN A 384 41.00 -2.52 21.50
C GLN A 384 39.95 -2.04 22.52
N LYS A 385 39.87 -2.75 23.66
CA LYS A 385 38.95 -2.46 24.77
C LYS A 385 39.64 -1.64 25.86
N GLN A 386 38.99 -0.58 26.33
CA GLN A 386 39.35 0.11 27.58
C GLN A 386 38.42 -0.37 28.71
N ARG A 387 38.84 -0.27 29.98
CA ARG A 387 38.11 -0.83 31.14
C ARG A 387 36.61 -0.45 31.22
N ASN A 388 36.21 0.70 30.67
CA ASN A 388 34.84 1.22 30.66
C ASN A 388 34.32 1.52 29.23
N TRP A 389 34.71 0.74 28.23
CA TRP A 389 34.26 0.97 26.86
C TRP A 389 32.75 0.75 26.73
N LYS A 390 32.07 1.63 25.99
CA LYS A 390 30.62 1.52 25.68
C LYS A 390 30.37 1.13 24.23
N SER A 391 31.16 1.66 23.30
CA SER A 391 31.12 1.30 21.88
C SER A 391 32.53 1.42 21.29
N ARG A 392 32.87 0.49 20.41
CA ARG A 392 34.14 0.45 19.68
C ARG A 392 33.90 -0.06 18.27
N LYS A 393 34.78 0.37 17.36
CA LYS A 393 34.78 -0.11 15.97
C LYS A 393 36.19 -0.38 15.49
N VAL A 394 36.31 -1.30 14.54
CA VAL A 394 37.51 -1.50 13.73
C VAL A 394 37.10 -1.39 12.26
N ILE A 395 37.84 -0.62 11.48
CA ILE A 395 37.61 -0.51 10.04
C ILE A 395 38.35 -1.67 9.37
N ILE A 396 37.64 -2.45 8.56
CA ILE A 396 38.19 -3.60 7.84
C ILE A 396 38.35 -3.33 6.35
N ILE A 397 37.60 -2.35 5.84
CA ILE A 397 37.77 -1.82 4.49
C ILE A 397 37.64 -0.30 4.54
N GLU A 398 38.61 0.39 3.96
CA GLU A 398 38.65 1.85 3.85
C GLU A 398 38.55 2.30 2.38
N ASN A 399 37.84 3.39 2.14
CA ASN A 399 37.80 4.13 0.87
C ASN A 399 37.42 3.29 -0.35
N GLU A 400 36.42 2.41 -0.23
CA GLU A 400 35.86 1.72 -1.41
C GLU A 400 35.01 2.68 -2.23
N ARG A 401 35.06 2.52 -3.55
CA ARG A 401 34.25 3.32 -4.48
C ARG A 401 32.94 2.65 -4.87
N GLU A 402 32.85 1.33 -4.67
CA GLU A 402 31.71 0.53 -5.15
C GLU A 402 31.18 -0.37 -4.05
N LEU A 403 29.85 -0.47 -3.99
CA LEU A 403 29.12 -1.40 -3.13
C LEU A 403 28.88 -2.73 -3.88
N ASP A 404 29.95 -3.39 -4.33
CA ASP A 404 29.87 -4.67 -5.05
C ASP A 404 29.87 -5.86 -4.08
N ILE A 405 28.89 -6.77 -4.22
CA ILE A 405 28.83 -8.04 -3.47
C ILE A 405 28.87 -9.27 -4.39
N SER A 406 29.39 -9.12 -5.61
CA SER A 406 29.65 -10.23 -6.52
C SER A 406 30.58 -11.28 -5.89
N ILE A 407 30.56 -12.52 -6.42
CA ILE A 407 31.24 -13.69 -5.84
C ILE A 407 32.73 -13.43 -5.52
N ASN A 408 33.40 -12.55 -6.27
CA ASN A 408 34.82 -12.26 -6.09
C ASN A 408 35.10 -10.88 -5.50
N SER A 409 34.07 -10.17 -5.02
CA SER A 409 34.25 -8.82 -4.47
C SER A 409 34.90 -8.86 -3.09
N LYS A 410 35.72 -7.84 -2.83
CA LYS A 410 36.38 -7.68 -1.52
C LYS A 410 35.37 -7.53 -0.39
N LEU A 411 34.31 -6.75 -0.63
CA LEU A 411 33.23 -6.54 0.33
C LEU A 411 32.51 -7.85 0.67
N ARG A 412 32.17 -8.69 -0.33
CA ARG A 412 31.56 -10.00 -0.08
C ARG A 412 32.46 -10.89 0.77
N SER A 413 33.75 -10.97 0.42
CA SER A 413 34.71 -11.79 1.17
C SER A 413 34.80 -11.38 2.64
N GLU A 414 34.79 -10.08 2.94
CA GLU A 414 34.80 -9.60 4.33
C GLU A 414 33.47 -9.83 5.07
N ILE A 415 32.33 -9.74 4.36
CA ILE A 415 31.02 -10.12 4.94
C ILE A 415 31.02 -11.62 5.30
N GLU A 416 31.47 -12.50 4.41
CA GLU A 416 31.53 -13.94 4.65
C GLU A 416 32.45 -14.26 5.83
N LYS A 417 33.65 -13.69 5.88
CA LYS A 417 34.57 -13.83 7.03
C LYS A 417 33.94 -13.36 8.33
N PHE A 418 33.25 -12.22 8.30
CA PHE A 418 32.55 -11.70 9.47
C PHE A 418 31.48 -12.68 9.95
N LEU A 419 30.63 -13.17 9.05
CA LEU A 419 29.54 -14.09 9.39
C LEU A 419 30.04 -15.45 9.89
N ASP A 420 31.06 -16.01 9.25
CA ASP A 420 31.66 -17.28 9.66
C ASP A 420 32.18 -17.20 11.10
N GLN A 421 32.89 -16.12 11.43
CA GLN A 421 33.47 -15.94 12.76
C GLN A 421 32.42 -15.71 13.86
N VAL A 422 31.34 -14.99 13.57
CA VAL A 422 30.30 -14.72 14.58
C VAL A 422 29.25 -15.83 14.67
N SER A 423 29.16 -16.73 13.68
CA SER A 423 28.23 -17.87 13.69
C SER A 423 28.55 -18.90 14.79
N GLY A 424 29.83 -18.98 15.17
CA GLY A 424 30.34 -19.92 16.19
C GLY A 424 30.23 -19.42 17.64
N ILE A 425 29.80 -18.17 17.82
CA ILE A 425 29.34 -17.61 19.10
C ILE A 425 27.89 -18.03 19.28
#